data_AF-A0A1J5LCV0-F1
#
_entry.id   AF-A0A1J5LCV0-F1
#
_cell.length_a   1.000
_cell.length_b   1.000
_cell.length_c   1.000
_cell.angle_alpha   90.00
_cell.angle_beta   90.00
_cell.angle_gamma   90.00
#
_symmetry.space_group_name_H-M   'P 1'
#
loop_
_entity.id
_entity.type
_entity.pdbx_description
1 polymer ?
#
loop_
_entity_poly.entity_id
_entity_poly.type
_entity_poly.pdbx_seq_one_letter_code
_entity_poly.pdbx_strand_id
1 'polypeptide(L)'
;MKTTQFKLNLPADVKAWLEEEAVRNLRSQGAQVVSCLRAAMSRQEAVGDQHALRYRGVMELAWSGCDDDEIASFSGHTTKAMIVKYAGEARQIMRARQAAAKRK
;
A
#
# COMPACT_ATOMS: atom_id res chain seq x y z
N MET A 1 24.09 -11.70 10.55
CA MET A 1 23.29 -10.59 11.10
C MET A 1 23.68 -10.42 12.56
N LYS A 2 23.82 -9.19 13.08
CA LYS A 2 24.09 -8.97 14.51
C LYS A 2 22.80 -9.28 15.29
N THR A 3 22.84 -10.23 16.21
CA THR A 3 21.71 -10.56 17.08
C THR A 3 21.81 -9.73 18.34
N THR A 4 20.84 -8.85 18.57
CA THR A 4 20.76 -8.05 19.80
C THR A 4 19.70 -8.65 20.72
N GLN A 5 20.09 -9.04 21.93
CA GLN A 5 19.15 -9.50 22.95
C GLN A 5 18.45 -8.28 23.56
N PHE A 6 17.11 -8.27 23.57
CA PHE A 6 16.31 -7.23 24.21
C PHE A 6 15.36 -7.87 25.23
N LYS A 7 15.19 -7.21 26.38
CA LYS A 7 14.27 -7.65 27.44
C LYS A 7 12.92 -6.96 27.21
N LEU A 8 11.87 -7.76 27.02
CA LEU A 8 10.51 -7.28 26.83
C LEU A 8 9.70 -7.54 28.10
N ASN A 9 9.16 -6.48 28.70
CA ASN A 9 8.21 -6.61 29.81
C ASN A 9 6.80 -6.62 29.22
N LEU A 10 6.07 -7.72 29.40
CA LEU A 10 4.72 -7.91 28.89
C LEU A 10 3.72 -8.00 30.04
N PRO A 11 2.52 -7.42 29.90
CA PRO A 11 1.38 -7.74 30.75
C PRO A 11 1.10 -9.25 30.78
N ALA A 12 0.59 -9.75 31.92
CA ALA A 12 0.42 -11.19 32.14
C ALA A 12 -0.55 -11.85 31.15
N ASP A 13 -1.65 -11.15 30.84
CA ASP A 13 -2.65 -11.53 29.86
C ASP A 13 -2.06 -11.62 28.43
N VAL A 14 -1.28 -10.61 28.03
CA VAL A 14 -0.63 -10.58 26.72
C VAL A 14 0.40 -11.71 26.59
N LYS A 15 1.15 -12.00 27.66
CA LYS A 15 2.11 -13.10 27.69
C LYS A 15 1.43 -14.46 27.54
N ALA A 16 0.34 -14.70 28.27
CA ALA A 16 -0.43 -15.94 28.18
C ALA A 16 -0.97 -16.17 26.77
N TRP A 17 -1.57 -15.14 26.16
CA TRP A 17 -2.03 -15.19 24.78
C TRP A 17 -0.90 -15.52 23.79
N LEU A 18 0.27 -14.89 23.95
CA LEU A 18 1.43 -15.13 23.10
C LEU A 18 1.94 -16.58 23.18
N GLU A 19 1.86 -17.20 24.35
CA GLU A 19 2.26 -18.60 24.57
C GLU A 19 1.27 -19.56 23.90
N GLU A 20 -0.03 -19.34 24.06
CA GLU A 20 -1.08 -20.11 23.38
C GLU A 20 -0.94 -20.03 21.86
N GLU A 21 -0.74 -18.82 21.33
CA GLU A 21 -0.53 -18.62 19.89
C GLU A 21 0.76 -19.29 19.40
N ALA A 22 1.84 -19.26 20.19
CA ALA A 22 3.09 -19.91 19.83
C ALA A 22 2.91 -21.44 19.75
N VAL A 23 2.22 -22.04 20.72
CA VAL A 23 1.88 -23.47 20.72
C VAL A 23 1.01 -23.82 19.51
N ARG A 24 -0.06 -23.04 19.25
CA ARG A 24 -0.96 -23.26 18.11
C ARG A 24 -0.21 -23.25 16.77
N ASN A 25 0.82 -22.41 16.66
CA ASN A 25 1.60 -22.25 15.45
C ASN A 25 2.90 -23.09 15.42
N LEU A 26 3.11 -23.99 16.39
CA LEU A 26 4.30 -24.84 16.52
C LEU A 26 5.62 -24.04 16.52
N ARG A 27 5.65 -22.92 17.26
CA ARG A 27 6.77 -21.98 17.31
C ARG A 27 7.15 -21.67 18.75
N SER A 28 8.37 -21.15 18.95
CA SER A 28 8.74 -20.54 20.23
C SER A 28 8.04 -19.19 20.41
N GLN A 29 7.87 -18.75 21.67
CA GLN A 29 7.29 -17.44 21.97
C GLN A 29 8.06 -16.31 21.26
N GLY A 30 9.40 -16.35 21.28
CA GLY A 30 10.23 -15.38 20.55
C GLY A 30 10.00 -15.40 19.04
N ALA A 31 9.86 -16.57 18.43
CA ALA A 31 9.53 -16.69 17.00
C ALA A 31 8.13 -16.15 16.69
N GLN A 32 7.16 -16.35 17.59
CA GLN A 32 5.82 -15.80 17.46
C GLN A 32 5.82 -14.27 17.51
N VAL A 33 6.56 -13.67 18.46
CA VAL A 33 6.74 -12.21 18.56
C VAL A 33 7.31 -11.65 17.24
N VAL A 34 8.38 -12.25 16.73
CA VAL A 34 8.99 -11.81 15.46
C VAL A 34 8.01 -11.94 14.28
N SER A 35 7.23 -13.03 14.23
CA SER A 35 6.22 -13.22 13.18
C SER A 35 5.11 -12.15 13.25
N CYS A 36 4.60 -11.86 14.45
CA CYS A 36 3.59 -10.83 14.64
C CYS A 36 4.11 -9.44 14.25
N LEU A 37 5.35 -9.12 14.64
CA LEU A 37 6.00 -7.86 14.29
C LEU A 37 6.18 -7.73 12.77
N ARG A 38 6.70 -8.77 12.10
CA ARG A 38 6.83 -8.78 10.63
C ARG A 38 5.49 -8.60 9.94
N ALA A 39 4.46 -9.30 10.39
CA ALA A 39 3.11 -9.14 9.83
C ALA A 39 2.56 -7.72 10.02
N ALA A 40 2.83 -7.10 11.17
CA ALA A 40 2.45 -5.70 11.42
C ALA A 40 3.21 -4.74 10.49
N MET A 41 4.53 -4.92 10.33
CA MET A 41 5.35 -4.15 9.40
C MET A 41 4.84 -4.27 7.97
N SER A 42 4.58 -5.48 7.48
CA SER A 42 4.06 -5.69 6.13
C SER A 42 2.69 -5.07 5.91
N ARG A 43 1.80 -5.09 6.92
CA ARG A 43 0.51 -4.38 6.83
C ARG A 43 0.71 -2.86 6.72
N GLN A 44 1.67 -2.31 7.44
CA GLN A 44 1.96 -0.87 7.39
C GLN A 44 2.54 -0.45 6.03
N GLU A 45 3.44 -1.25 5.45
CA GLU A 45 3.98 -1.01 4.10
C GLU A 45 2.92 -1.14 3.01
N ALA A 46 2.08 -2.18 3.08
CA ALA A 46 1.02 -2.41 2.10
C ALA A 46 0.00 -1.25 2.01
N VAL A 47 -0.23 -0.53 3.12
CA VAL A 47 -1.11 0.64 3.13
C VAL A 47 -0.53 1.79 2.29
N GLY A 48 0.78 2.01 2.34
CA GLY A 48 1.45 3.01 1.48
C GLY A 48 1.45 2.60 0.02
N ASP A 49 1.71 1.31 -0.26
CA ASP A 49 1.85 0.80 -1.61
C ASP A 49 0.50 0.72 -2.35
N GLN A 50 -0.58 0.35 -1.66
CA GLN A 50 -1.92 0.34 -2.27
C GLN A 50 -2.36 1.72 -2.75
N HIS A 51 -1.96 2.77 -2.04
CA HIS A 51 -2.26 4.14 -2.43
C HIS A 51 -1.47 4.57 -3.67
N ALA A 52 -0.18 4.26 -3.71
CA ALA A 52 0.68 4.51 -4.87
C ALA A 52 0.20 3.75 -6.12
N LEU A 53 -0.22 2.49 -5.97
CA LEU A 53 -0.76 1.67 -7.06
C LEU A 53 -2.09 2.23 -7.60
N ARG A 54 -2.97 2.74 -6.74
CA ARG A 54 -4.21 3.39 -7.17
C ARG A 54 -3.94 4.67 -7.98
N TYR A 55 -2.95 5.47 -7.60
CA TYR A 55 -2.55 6.64 -8.39
C TYR A 55 -1.97 6.28 -9.74
N ARG A 56 -1.06 5.29 -9.77
CA ARG A 56 -0.52 4.79 -11.02
C ARG A 56 -1.66 4.27 -11.93
N GLY A 57 -2.58 3.48 -11.38
CA GLY A 57 -3.74 2.98 -12.13
C GLY A 57 -4.61 4.09 -12.74
N VAL A 58 -4.87 5.18 -11.99
CA VAL A 58 -5.59 6.35 -12.52
C VAL A 58 -4.86 6.99 -13.71
N MET A 59 -3.54 7.17 -13.60
CA MET A 59 -2.75 7.76 -14.69
C MET A 59 -2.71 6.88 -15.95
N GLU A 60 -2.56 5.56 -15.78
CA GLU A 60 -2.54 4.60 -16.89
C GLU A 60 -3.88 4.56 -17.64
N LEU A 61 -5.00 4.58 -16.91
CA LEU A 61 -6.34 4.65 -17.51
C LEU A 61 -6.56 5.99 -18.25
N ALA A 62 -6.13 7.10 -17.65
CA ALA A 62 -6.19 8.41 -18.29
C ALA A 62 -5.33 8.47 -19.57
N TRP A 63 -4.15 7.85 -19.57
CA TRP A 63 -3.32 7.73 -20.77
C TRP A 63 -3.94 6.84 -21.85
N SER A 64 -4.72 5.85 -21.44
CA SER A 64 -5.49 5.00 -22.35
C SER A 64 -6.75 5.68 -22.89
N GLY A 65 -7.04 6.91 -22.44
CA GLY A 65 -8.16 7.72 -22.94
C GLY A 65 -9.44 7.64 -22.11
N CYS A 66 -9.44 6.97 -20.96
CA CYS A 66 -10.60 6.90 -20.09
C CYS A 66 -10.97 8.28 -19.51
N ASP A 67 -12.28 8.54 -19.41
CA ASP A 67 -12.81 9.70 -18.71
C ASP A 67 -12.84 9.50 -17.18
N ASP A 68 -13.17 10.55 -16.44
CA ASP A 68 -13.15 10.51 -14.97
C ASP A 68 -14.23 9.59 -14.38
N ASP A 69 -15.34 9.38 -15.09
CA ASP A 69 -16.44 8.51 -14.66
C ASP A 69 -16.09 7.04 -14.89
N GLU A 70 -15.49 6.72 -16.03
CA GLU A 70 -14.93 5.40 -16.34
C GLU A 70 -13.81 5.05 -15.35
N ILE A 71 -12.91 5.99 -15.03
CA ILE A 71 -11.87 5.75 -14.04
C ILE A 71 -12.49 5.54 -12.64
N ALA A 72 -13.54 6.29 -12.30
CA ALA A 72 -14.22 6.15 -11.02
C ALA A 72 -14.89 4.78 -10.86
N SER A 73 -15.48 4.22 -11.93
CA SER A 73 -16.16 2.93 -11.86
C SER A 73 -15.23 1.74 -11.56
N PHE A 74 -13.94 1.84 -11.87
CA PHE A 74 -12.98 0.74 -11.68
C PHE A 74 -11.94 0.98 -10.57
N SER A 75 -11.63 2.22 -10.23
CA SER A 75 -10.49 2.54 -9.33
C SER A 75 -10.81 2.52 -7.83
N GLY A 76 -12.08 2.39 -7.45
CA GLY A 76 -12.50 2.30 -6.04
C GLY A 76 -12.19 3.55 -5.21
N HIS A 77 -12.03 4.71 -5.86
CA HIS A 77 -11.86 5.99 -5.17
C HIS A 77 -13.21 6.49 -4.63
N THR A 78 -13.24 6.81 -3.34
CA THR A 78 -14.45 7.33 -2.67
C THR A 78 -14.81 8.75 -3.13
N THR A 79 -13.85 9.49 -3.69
CA THR A 79 -14.04 10.87 -4.15
C THR A 79 -13.39 11.10 -5.51
N LYS A 80 -14.06 11.86 -6.39
CA LYS A 80 -13.52 12.26 -7.71
C LYS A 80 -12.31 13.19 -7.62
N ALA A 81 -12.09 13.89 -6.51
CA ALA A 81 -10.99 14.85 -6.36
C ALA A 81 -9.61 14.24 -6.65
N MET A 82 -9.40 12.97 -6.26
CA MET A 82 -8.16 12.28 -6.55
C MET A 82 -7.99 11.89 -8.00
N ILE A 83 -9.08 11.47 -8.64
CA ILE A 83 -9.10 11.13 -10.06
C ILE A 83 -8.76 12.37 -10.88
N VAL A 84 -9.44 13.50 -10.62
CA VAL A 84 -9.21 14.78 -11.32
C VAL A 84 -7.75 15.22 -11.22
N LYS A 85 -7.14 15.10 -10.04
CA LYS A 85 -5.73 15.48 -9.84
C LYS A 85 -4.79 14.64 -10.72
N TYR A 86 -4.85 13.33 -10.62
CA TYR A 86 -3.88 12.44 -11.27
C TYR A 86 -4.20 12.18 -12.75
N ALA A 87 -5.48 12.05 -13.11
CA ALA A 87 -5.89 11.98 -14.51
C ALA A 87 -5.64 13.31 -15.23
N GLY A 88 -5.83 14.45 -14.53
CA GLY A 88 -5.50 15.77 -15.05
C GLY A 88 -4.01 15.92 -15.40
N GLU A 89 -3.12 15.53 -14.49
CA GLU A 89 -1.67 15.52 -14.72
C GLU A 89 -1.29 14.62 -15.91
N ALA A 90 -1.82 13.39 -15.94
CA ALA A 90 -1.60 12.44 -17.03
C ALA A 90 -2.02 13.01 -18.39
N ARG A 91 -3.20 13.63 -18.47
CA ARG A 91 -3.72 14.28 -19.69
C ARG A 91 -2.90 15.50 -20.08
N GLN A 92 -2.41 16.29 -19.12
CA GLN A 92 -1.54 17.44 -19.40
C GLN A 92 -0.23 16.98 -20.07
N ILE A 93 0.38 15.90 -19.57
CA ILE A 93 1.56 15.28 -20.17
C ILE A 93 1.28 14.83 -21.61
N MET A 94 0.15 14.15 -21.86
CA MET A 94 -0.23 13.74 -23.23
C MET A 94 -0.37 14.92 -24.17
N ARG A 95 -1.10 15.97 -23.75
CA ARG A 95 -1.30 17.18 -24.55
C ARG A 95 0.03 17.86 -24.86
N ALA A 96 0.93 17.94 -23.88
CA ALA A 96 2.26 18.51 -24.08
C ALA A 96 3.09 17.70 -25.10
N ARG A 97 3.06 16.36 -25.01
CA ARG A 97 3.73 15.47 -25.98
C ARG A 97 3.16 15.63 -27.39
N GLN A 98 1.84 15.66 -27.53
CA GLN A 98 1.17 15.90 -28.82
C GLN A 98 1.53 17.26 -29.41
N ALA A 99 1.52 18.32 -28.60
CA ALA A 99 1.92 19.65 -29.05
C ALA A 99 3.39 19.71 -29.49
N ALA A 100 4.29 19.05 -28.76
CA ALA A 100 5.70 18.96 -29.14
C ALA A 100 5.90 18.19 -30.46
N ALA A 101 5.16 17.10 -30.67
CA ALA A 101 5.22 16.32 -31.91
C ALA A 101 4.76 17.15 -33.14
N LYS A 102 3.76 18.01 -32.98
CA LYS A 102 3.26 18.89 -34.06
C LYS A 102 4.19 20.07 -34.40
N ARG A 103 5.18 20.36 -33.54
CA ARG A 103 6.17 21.43 -33.75
C ARG A 103 7.44 20.95 -34.46
N LYS A 104 7.59 19.63 -34.63
CA LYS A 104 8.61 19.03 -35.49
C LYS A 104 8.07 18.88 -36.90
#